data_AF-A0A918DPX3-F1
#
_entry.id   AF-A0A918DPX3-F1
#
_cell.length_a   1.000
_cell.length_b   1.000
_cell.length_c   1.000
_cell.angle_alpha   90.00
_cell.angle_beta   90.00
_cell.angle_gamma   90.00
#
_symmetry.space_group_name_H-M   'P 1'
#
loop_
_entity.id
_entity.type
_entity.pdbx_description
1 polymer ?
#
loop_
_entity_poly.entity_id
_entity_poly.type
_entity_poly.pdbx_seq_one_letter_code
_entity_poly.pdbx_strand_id
1 'polypeptide(L)' 'MMLALYRAGRRGEALEIFQRIRGELVAELGLEPGAELRELHRRVLADDVRLLPGLPGPPSPLPPDIGDFVGPTTSSP' A
#
# COMPACT_ATOMS: atom_id res chain seq x y z
N MET A 1 7.53 0.38 -13.64
CA MET A 1 8.60 -0.65 -13.71
C MET A 1 8.39 -1.81 -12.73
N MET A 2 8.29 -1.61 -11.41
CA MET A 2 8.10 -2.71 -10.43
C MET A 2 6.91 -3.64 -10.73
N LEU A 3 5.71 -3.07 -10.91
CA LEU A 3 4.50 -3.85 -11.23
C LEU A 3 4.63 -4.62 -12.56
N ALA A 4 5.33 -4.06 -13.54
CA ALA A 4 5.54 -4.70 -14.83
C ALA A 4 6.46 -5.92 -14.69
N LEU A 5 7.53 -5.82 -13.89
CA LEU A 5 8.43 -6.95 -13.60
C LEU A 5 7.71 -8.07 -12.85
N TYR A 6 6.92 -7.72 -11.84
CA TYR A 6 6.09 -8.71 -11.13
C TYR A 6 5.13 -9.45 -12.08
N ARG A 7 4.41 -8.72 -12.93
CA ARG A 7 3.51 -9.30 -13.95
C ARG A 7 4.23 -10.17 -14.97
N ALA A 8 5.52 -9.90 -15.23
CA ALA A 8 6.38 -10.71 -16.08
C ALA A 8 6.97 -11.94 -15.36
N GLY A 9 6.54 -12.24 -14.13
CA GLY A 9 7.09 -13.33 -13.31
C GLY A 9 8.45 -13.04 -12.68
N ARG A 10 8.99 -11.82 -12.87
CA ARG A 10 10.31 -11.39 -12.40
C ARG A 10 10.20 -10.72 -11.03
N ARG A 11 9.66 -11.47 -10.06
CA ARG A 11 9.37 -10.96 -8.71
C ARG A 11 10.62 -10.46 -7.98
N GLY A 12 11.74 -11.17 -8.08
CA GLY A 12 13.01 -10.78 -7.45
C GLY A 12 13.45 -9.38 -7.88
N GLU A 13 13.46 -9.14 -9.20
CA GLU A 13 13.86 -7.85 -9.76
C GLU A 13 12.88 -6.72 -9.41
N ALA A 14 11.59 -7.03 -9.27
CA ALA A 14 10.62 -6.08 -8.76
C ALA A 14 10.99 -5.60 -7.34
N LEU A 15 11.37 -6.52 -6.46
CA LEU A 15 11.78 -6.22 -5.07
C LEU A 15 13.11 -5.45 -5.02
N GLU A 16 14.08 -5.82 -5.86
CA GLU A 16 15.37 -5.12 -5.95
C GLU A 16 15.21 -3.66 -6.36
N ILE A 17 14.31 -3.36 -7.30
CA ILE A 17 14.01 -1.97 -7.68
C ILE A 17 13.48 -1.18 -6.48
N PHE A 18 12.57 -1.76 -5.68
CA PHE A 18 12.07 -1.07 -4.50
C PHE A 18 13.18 -0.78 -3.50
N GLN A 19 14.03 -1.78 -3.21
CA GLN A 19 15.15 -1.64 -2.28
C GLN A 19 16.13 -0.56 -2.73
N ARG A 20 16.45 -0.51 -4.03
CA ARG A 20 17.32 0.50 -4.60
C ARG A 20 16.72 1.91 -4.46
N ILE A 21 15.47 2.10 -4.87
CA ILE A 21 14.77 3.38 -4.76
C ILE A 21 14.74 3.85 -3.30
N ARG A 22 14.40 2.95 -2.37
CA ARG A 22 14.39 3.28 -0.94
C ARG A 22 15.78 3.70 -0.46
N GLY A 23 16.83 2.96 -0.82
CA GLY A 23 18.20 3.30 -0.47
C GLY A 23 18.60 4.68 -0.98
N GLU A 24 18.30 5.00 -2.24
CA GLU A 24 18.56 6.30 -2.85
C GLU A 24 17.78 7.43 -2.13
N LEU A 25 16.48 7.27 -1.88
CA LEU A 25 15.68 8.27 -1.18
C LEU A 25 16.13 8.51 0.26
N VAL A 26 16.46 7.45 0.99
CA VAL A 26 16.89 7.56 2.38
C VAL A 26 18.28 8.19 2.46
N ALA A 27 19.21 7.75 1.60
CA ALA A 27 20.58 8.25 1.60
C ALA A 27 20.67 9.72 1.16
N GLU A 28 19.98 10.08 0.08
CA GLU A 28 20.11 11.41 -0.53
C GLU A 28 19.18 12.44 0.10
N LEU A 29 17.97 12.02 0.52
CA LEU A 29 16.90 12.93 0.94
C LEU A 29 16.42 12.68 2.38
N GLY A 30 16.84 11.60 3.03
CA GLY A 30 16.31 11.19 4.33
C GLY A 30 14.82 10.82 4.28
N LEU A 31 14.29 10.53 3.09
CA LEU A 31 12.87 10.27 2.87
C LEU A 31 12.59 8.78 2.67
N GLU A 32 11.40 8.36 3.04
CA GLU A 32 10.89 7.02 2.73
C GLU A 32 10.04 7.03 1.45
N PRO A 33 9.94 5.90 0.72
CA PRO A 33 9.08 5.79 -0.43
C PRO A 33 7.61 6.07 -0.08
N GLY A 34 6.88 6.69 -1.01
CA GLY A 34 5.45 7.01 -0.85
C GLY A 34 4.59 5.80 -0.48
N ALA A 35 3.44 6.05 0.16
CA ALA A 35 2.55 5.01 0.68
C ALA A 35 2.12 3.99 -0.39
N GLU A 36 1.82 4.45 -1.60
CA GLU A 36 1.44 3.57 -2.72
C GLU A 36 2.58 2.62 -3.12
N LEU A 37 3.82 3.11 -3.15
CA LEU A 37 4.97 2.29 -3.53
C LEU A 37 5.31 1.27 -2.43
N ARG A 38 5.17 1.66 -1.17
CA ARG A 38 5.31 0.74 -0.01
C ARG A 38 4.22 -0.34 -0.02
N GLU A 39 2.98 0.04 -0.35
CA GLU A 39 1.87 -0.90 -0.45
C GLU A 39 2.05 -1.86 -1.64
N LEU A 40 2.50 -1.37 -2.80
CA LEU A 40 2.85 -2.22 -3.92
C LEU A 40 3.94 -3.22 -3.54
N HIS A 41 4.99 -2.79 -2.84
CA HIS A 41 6.03 -3.68 -2.33
C HIS A 41 5.47 -4.77 -1.40
N ARG A 42 4.60 -4.40 -0.46
CA ARG A 42 3.94 -5.35 0.44
C ARG A 42 3.12 -6.39 -0.33
N ARG A 43 2.37 -5.98 -1.36
CA ARG A 43 1.58 -6.89 -2.20
C ARG A 43 2.45 -7.82 -3.04
N VAL A 44 3.55 -7.31 -3.58
CA VAL A 44 4.54 -8.14 -4.29
C VAL A 44 5.20 -9.16 -3.34
N LEU A 45 5.48 -8.79 -2.08
CA LEU A 45 5.96 -9.73 -1.06
C LEU A 45 4.91 -10.80 -0.70
N ALA A 46 3.63 -10.46 -0.76
CA ALA A 46 2.53 -11.39 -0.49
C ALA A 46 2.18 -12.29 -1.69
N ASP A 47 2.85 -12.14 -2.83
CA ASP A 47 2.46 -12.79 -4.10
C ASP A 47 1.00 -12.52 -4.47
N ASP A 48 0.57 -11.27 -4.29
CA ASP A 48 -0.83 -10.92 -4.47
C ASP A 48 -1.25 -11.07 -5.95
N VAL A 49 -2.05 -12.09 -6.22
CA VAL A 49 -2.59 -12.41 -7.54
C VAL A 49 -3.40 -11.25 -8.10
N ARG A 50 -4.00 -10.39 -7.26
CA ARG A 50 -4.79 -9.21 -7.68
C ARG A 50 -3.96 -8.13 -8.37
N LEU A 51 -2.63 -8.21 -8.32
CA LEU A 51 -1.76 -7.35 -9.12
C LEU A 51 -1.72 -7.76 -10.60
N LEU A 52 -2.14 -8.99 -10.94
CA LEU A 52 -2.21 -9.47 -12.31
C LEU A 52 -3.35 -8.80 -13.09
N PRO A 53 -3.17 -8.57 -14.40
CA PRO A 53 -4.22 -8.00 -15.25
C PRO A 53 -5.46 -8.93 -15.29
N GLY A 54 -6.65 -8.33 -15.27
CA GLY A 54 -7.92 -9.05 -15.38
C GLY A 54 -8.54 -9.51 -14.05
N LEU A 55 -7.85 -9.32 -12.92
CA LEU A 55 -8.43 -9.58 -11.60
C LEU A 55 -9.02 -8.30 -10.99
N PRO A 56 -10.20 -8.38 -10.35
CA PRO A 56 -10.78 -7.24 -9.67
C PRO A 56 -9.89 -6.80 -8.51
N GLY A 57 -9.45 -5.53 -8.56
CA GLY A 57 -8.70 -4.88 -7.49
C GLY A 57 -9.48 -4.89 -6.17
N PRO A 58 -8.81 -4.73 -5.02
CA PRO A 58 -9.53 -4.59 -3.75
C PRO A 58 -10.52 -3.43 -3.83
N PRO A 59 -11.72 -3.56 -3.23
CA PRO A 59 -12.56 -2.39 -3.04
C PRO A 59 -11.73 -1.37 -2.26
N SER A 60 -11.67 -0.12 -2.75
CA SER A 60 -11.07 0.98 -1.98
C SER A 60 -11.63 0.92 -0.55
N PRO A 61 -10.78 1.01 0.49
CA PRO A 61 -11.30 1.16 1.83
C PRO A 61 -12.15 2.43 1.83
N LEU A 62 -13.46 2.27 2.02
CA LEU A 62 -14.32 3.39 2.36
C LEU A 62 -13.69 4.07 3.59
N PRO A 63 -13.64 5.41 3.64
CA PRO A 63 -13.23 6.10 4.86
C PRO A 63 -14.09 5.57 6.03
N PRO A 64 -13.50 5.27 7.20
CA PRO A 64 -14.29 4.87 8.35
C PRO A 64 -15.30 5.99 8.64
N ASP A 65 -16.56 5.63 8.87
CA ASP A 65 -17.62 6.54 9.29
C ASP A 65 -17.12 7.42 10.45
N ILE A 66 -16.80 8.67 10.14
CA ILE A 66 -16.53 9.72 11.12
C ILE A 66 -17.91 10.23 11.52
N GLY A 67 -18.47 9.65 12.58
CA GLY A 67 -19.64 10.21 13.27
C GLY A 67 -20.61 9.17 13.81
N ASP A 68 -20.44 8.76 15.06
CA ASP A 68 -21.32 9.30 16.11
C ASP A 68 -20.66 9.08 17.48
N PHE A 69 -20.07 10.14 18.00
CA PHE A 69 -19.75 10.28 19.41
C PHE A 69 -20.63 11.42 19.93
N VAL A 70 -21.94 11.22 20.01
CA VAL A 70 -22.83 12.11 20.75
C VAL A 70 -23.69 11.26 21.70
N GLY A 71 -23.09 10.91 22.83
CA GLY A 71 -23.86 10.69 24.05
C GLY A 71 -23.98 12.01 24.80
N PRO A 72 -25.14 12.67 24.83
CA PRO A 72 -25.45 13.59 25.91
C PRO A 72 -26.06 12.78 27.05
N THR A 73 -25.28 12.69 28.13
CA THR A 73 -25.74 12.42 29.50
C THR A 73 -27.20 12.85 29.71
N THR A 74 -28.12 11.88 29.86
CA THR A 74 -29.45 12.16 30.42
C THR A 74 -29.37 12.01 31.92
N SER A 75 -29.37 13.16 32.57
CA SER A 75 -29.60 13.38 34.00
C SER A 75 -31.05 13.03 34.38
N SER A 76 -31.19 12.54 35.62
CA SER A 76 -32.40 12.29 36.43
C SER A 76 -33.45 13.43 36.37
N PRO A 77 -34.72 13.17 36.78
CA PRO A 77 -35.07 12.95 38.19
C PRO A 77 -35.76 11.61 38.50
#